data_AF-H2XS45-F1
#
_entry.id   AF-H2XS45-F1
#
_cell.length_a   1.000
_cell.length_b   1.000
_cell.length_c   1.000
_cell.angle_alpha   90.00
_cell.angle_beta   90.00
_cell.angle_gamma   90.00
#
_symmetry.space_group_name_H-M   'P 1'
#
loop_
_entity.id
_entity.type
_entity.pdbx_description
1 polymer ?
#
loop_
_entity_poly.entity_id
_entity_poly.type
_entity_poly.pdbx_seq_one_letter_code
_entity_poly.pdbx_strand_id
1 'polypeptide(L)'
;MASHSIWTQVKVLVYRNYLLKKRRRSETFQELIMPLYFVVLLVILKNFAYKPESNPEIPQGNTTDLFSNQNLVANNTLFYVAPQFAEAELLINTIEGFSPMSPKNLTVTYFNTLLEMETAYKANSVLNPIGIFFPNKSIDDYMLRFPFTSLPSSATYDFSERNCRLGQPCPANLYLTSGFATLQAMIDTAIMQIQNVSVAFPSITVQ
;
A
#
# COMPACT_ATOMS: atom_id res chain seq x y z
N MET A 1 31.90 -5.17 -76.21
CA MET A 1 31.55 -4.73 -74.84
C MET A 1 31.18 -5.98 -74.05
N ALA A 2 32.09 -6.47 -73.19
CA ALA A 2 31.79 -7.65 -72.37
C ALA A 2 30.86 -7.23 -71.22
N SER A 3 29.61 -7.70 -71.23
CA SER A 3 28.70 -7.59 -70.09
C SER A 3 29.23 -8.45 -68.96
N HIS A 4 30.10 -7.91 -68.11
CA HIS A 4 30.53 -8.61 -66.91
C HIS A 4 29.30 -8.88 -66.05
N SER A 5 28.99 -10.17 -65.86
CA SER A 5 27.92 -10.60 -64.95
C SER A 5 28.12 -9.94 -63.59
N ILE A 6 27.04 -9.45 -62.99
CA ILE A 6 27.07 -8.77 -61.69
C ILE A 6 27.84 -9.60 -60.64
N TRP A 7 27.72 -10.92 -60.72
CA TRP A 7 28.45 -11.87 -59.89
C TRP A 7 29.98 -11.82 -60.04
N THR A 8 30.47 -11.65 -61.26
CA THR A 8 31.91 -11.45 -61.49
C THR A 8 32.39 -10.13 -60.90
N GLN A 9 31.59 -9.06 -60.96
CA GLN A 9 31.93 -7.78 -60.35
C GLN A 9 31.94 -7.86 -58.82
N VAL A 10 30.91 -8.49 -58.22
CA VAL A 10 30.83 -8.71 -56.76
C VAL A 10 32.00 -9.57 -56.27
N LYS A 11 32.35 -10.64 -56.99
CA LYS A 11 33.49 -11.51 -56.63
C LYS A 11 34.80 -10.73 -56.60
N VAL A 12 35.05 -9.88 -57.59
CA VAL A 12 36.26 -9.05 -57.67
C VAL A 12 36.27 -7.99 -56.54
N LEU A 13 35.14 -7.36 -56.26
CA LEU A 13 34.99 -6.39 -55.17
C LEU A 13 35.25 -7.01 -53.79
N VAL A 14 34.65 -8.17 -53.50
CA VAL A 14 34.85 -8.92 -52.24
C VAL A 14 36.31 -9.36 -52.12
N TYR A 15 36.91 -9.86 -53.20
CA TYR A 15 38.32 -10.27 -53.20
C TYR A 15 39.26 -9.09 -52.93
N ARG A 16 39.02 -7.93 -53.55
CA ARG A 16 39.78 -6.70 -53.30
C ARG A 16 39.64 -6.25 -51.84
N ASN A 17 38.42 -6.23 -51.30
CA ASN A 17 38.17 -5.86 -49.90
C ASN A 17 38.81 -6.84 -48.91
N TYR A 18 38.79 -8.14 -49.21
CA TYR A 18 39.48 -9.16 -48.43
C TYR A 18 41.01 -8.95 -48.44
N LEU A 19 41.62 -8.69 -49.60
CA LEU A 19 43.06 -8.42 -49.69
C LEU A 19 43.47 -7.15 -48.93
N LEU A 20 42.66 -6.09 -49.00
CA LEU A 20 42.87 -4.87 -48.23
C LEU A 20 42.82 -5.14 -46.72
N LYS A 21 41.82 -5.91 -46.27
CA LYS A 21 41.63 -6.30 -44.87
C LYS A 21 42.74 -7.27 -44.38
N LYS A 22 43.28 -8.12 -45.27
CA LYS A 22 44.43 -8.99 -45.02
C LYS A 22 45.75 -8.22 -44.90
N ARG A 23 45.91 -7.12 -45.64
CA ARG A 23 47.09 -6.24 -45.57
C ARG A 23 47.09 -5.39 -44.30
N ARG A 24 45.94 -4.90 -43.86
CA ARG A 24 45.77 -4.11 -42.63
C ARG A 24 45.40 -4.98 -41.43
N ARG A 25 46.28 -5.93 -41.08
CA ARG A 25 45.99 -6.91 -40.01
C ARG A 25 45.69 -6.28 -38.65
N SER A 26 46.31 -5.14 -38.32
CA SER A 26 46.10 -4.44 -37.04
C SER A 26 44.68 -3.89 -36.89
N GLU A 27 44.15 -3.25 -37.93
CA GLU A 27 42.79 -2.69 -37.95
C GLU A 27 41.74 -3.80 -37.86
N THR A 28 41.93 -4.88 -38.64
CA THR A 28 41.06 -6.07 -38.62
C THR A 28 41.05 -6.78 -37.27
N PHE A 29 42.22 -6.84 -36.62
CA PHE A 29 42.37 -7.44 -35.29
C PHE A 29 41.68 -6.60 -34.22
N GLN A 30 41.80 -5.27 -34.30
CA GLN A 30 41.11 -4.35 -33.41
C GLN A 30 39.58 -4.43 -33.58
N GLU A 31 39.08 -4.49 -34.82
CA GLU A 31 37.64 -4.65 -35.10
C GLU A 31 37.04 -5.90 -34.47
N LEU A 32 37.80 -6.99 -34.35
CA LEU A 32 37.34 -8.24 -33.75
C LEU A 32 37.53 -8.28 -32.23
N ILE A 33 38.65 -7.76 -31.73
CA ILE A 33 39.01 -7.87 -30.31
C ILE A 33 38.37 -6.79 -29.46
N MET A 34 38.14 -5.60 -30.01
CA MET A 34 37.44 -4.53 -29.29
C MET A 34 36.05 -4.97 -28.80
N PRO A 35 35.14 -5.51 -29.64
CA PRO A 35 33.84 -5.97 -29.14
C PRO A 35 33.98 -7.15 -28.17
N LEU A 36 34.92 -8.06 -28.39
CA LEU A 36 35.18 -9.18 -27.48
C LEU A 36 35.65 -8.69 -26.09
N TYR A 37 36.53 -7.70 -26.06
CA TYR A 37 37.02 -7.06 -24.84
C TYR A 37 35.86 -6.44 -24.04
N PHE A 38 34.97 -5.70 -24.70
CA PHE A 38 33.80 -5.13 -24.03
C PHE A 38 32.84 -6.20 -23.49
N VAL A 39 32.62 -7.30 -24.22
CA VAL A 39 31.79 -8.41 -23.73
C VAL A 39 32.40 -9.04 -22.48
N VAL A 40 33.71 -9.33 -22.49
CA VAL A 40 34.40 -9.88 -21.31
C VAL A 40 34.31 -8.92 -20.13
N LEU A 41 34.52 -7.62 -20.36
CA LEU A 41 34.41 -6.58 -19.35
C LEU A 41 32.99 -6.51 -18.76
N LEU A 42 31.95 -6.61 -19.58
CA LEU A 42 30.55 -6.63 -19.12
C LEU A 42 30.23 -7.88 -18.29
N VAL A 43 30.78 -9.05 -18.66
CA VAL A 43 30.62 -10.28 -17.88
C VAL A 43 31.28 -10.14 -16.51
N ILE A 44 32.48 -9.55 -16.45
CA ILE A 44 33.17 -9.26 -15.19
C ILE A 44 32.34 -8.29 -14.34
N LEU A 45 31.85 -7.19 -14.90
CA LEU A 45 31.00 -6.24 -14.18
C LEU A 45 29.72 -6.88 -13.67
N LYS A 46 29.04 -7.70 -14.48
CA LYS A 46 27.83 -8.42 -14.06
C LYS A 46 28.11 -9.36 -12.89
N ASN A 47 29.20 -10.13 -12.95
CA ASN A 47 29.46 -11.16 -11.94
C ASN A 47 30.06 -10.59 -10.65
N PHE A 48 30.87 -9.52 -10.74
CA PHE A 48 31.62 -8.98 -9.60
C PHE A 48 31.09 -7.65 -9.06
N ALA A 49 30.59 -6.75 -9.92
CA ALA A 49 30.17 -5.41 -9.51
C ALA A 49 28.66 -5.31 -9.24
N TYR A 50 27.85 -6.03 -10.02
CA TYR A 50 26.39 -5.97 -9.91
C TYR A 50 25.81 -7.33 -9.57
N LYS A 51 25.93 -7.72 -8.29
CA LYS A 51 25.02 -8.75 -7.78
C LYS A 51 23.62 -8.13 -7.82
N PRO A 52 22.64 -8.70 -8.55
CA PRO A 52 21.27 -8.24 -8.42
C PRO A 52 20.92 -8.35 -6.94
N GLU A 53 20.54 -7.23 -6.34
CA GLU A 53 20.05 -7.20 -4.97
C GLU A 53 18.76 -8.03 -5.00
N SER A 54 18.88 -9.31 -4.64
CA SER A 54 17.71 -10.14 -4.44
C SER A 54 17.03 -9.52 -3.24
N ASN A 55 15.95 -8.78 -3.49
CA ASN A 55 15.10 -8.33 -2.41
C ASN A 55 14.81 -9.56 -1.54
N PRO A 56 15.03 -9.47 -0.22
CA PRO A 56 14.75 -10.59 0.65
C PRO A 56 13.29 -11.01 0.45
N GLU A 57 13.02 -12.31 0.55
CA GLU A 57 11.66 -12.81 0.57
C GLU A 57 10.88 -12.03 1.63
N ILE A 58 9.64 -11.63 1.31
CA ILE A 58 8.77 -10.96 2.28
C ILE A 58 8.61 -11.97 3.43
N PRO A 59 9.11 -11.66 4.64
CA PRO A 59 9.03 -12.62 5.74
C PRO A 59 7.55 -12.90 6.01
N GLN A 60 7.17 -14.17 5.94
CA GLN A 60 5.81 -14.57 6.25
C GLN A 60 5.59 -14.47 7.77
N GLY A 61 4.91 -13.41 8.20
CA GLY A 61 4.44 -13.23 9.57
C GLY A 61 3.25 -14.14 9.90
N ASN A 62 2.90 -14.21 11.18
CA ASN A 62 1.65 -14.83 11.60
C ASN A 62 0.47 -14.02 11.06
N THR A 63 -0.44 -14.70 10.37
CA THR A 63 -1.67 -14.06 9.92
C THR A 63 -2.60 -13.81 11.10
N THR A 64 -3.21 -12.64 11.13
CA THR A 64 -4.23 -12.25 12.10
C THR A 64 -5.49 -11.82 11.37
N ASP A 65 -6.65 -12.29 11.84
CA ASP A 65 -7.93 -11.82 11.33
C ASP A 65 -8.12 -10.36 11.75
N LEU A 66 -8.46 -9.49 10.80
CA LEU A 66 -8.76 -8.09 11.06
C LEU A 66 -9.85 -7.96 12.14
N PHE A 67 -10.86 -8.83 12.12
CA PHE A 67 -11.99 -8.79 13.06
C PHE A 67 -11.78 -9.65 14.30
N SER A 68 -10.54 -10.06 14.58
CA SER A 68 -10.20 -10.71 15.85
C SER A 68 -10.34 -9.74 17.02
N ASN A 69 -10.72 -10.24 18.20
CA ASN A 69 -10.98 -9.43 19.41
C ASN A 69 -9.85 -8.47 19.79
N GLN A 70 -8.60 -8.79 19.44
CA GLN A 70 -7.42 -7.97 19.69
C GLN A 70 -7.32 -6.72 18.80
N ASN A 71 -7.99 -6.73 17.66
CA ASN A 71 -8.01 -5.64 16.68
C ASN A 71 -9.32 -4.84 16.75
N LEU A 72 -10.31 -5.29 17.52
CA LEU A 72 -11.56 -4.57 17.71
C LEU A 72 -11.37 -3.36 18.64
N VAL A 73 -12.24 -2.36 18.47
CA VAL A 73 -12.35 -1.26 19.43
C VAL A 73 -12.70 -1.84 20.81
N ALA A 74 -12.03 -1.35 21.85
CA ALA A 74 -12.19 -1.85 23.21
C ALA A 74 -13.65 -1.81 23.69
N ASN A 75 -14.04 -2.81 24.48
CA ASN A 75 -15.36 -2.84 25.12
C ASN A 75 -15.57 -1.56 25.96
N ASN A 76 -16.78 -0.99 25.91
CA ASN A 76 -17.17 0.26 26.57
C ASN A 76 -16.53 1.54 26.00
N THR A 77 -15.97 1.49 24.79
CA THR A 77 -15.56 2.72 24.11
C THR A 77 -16.78 3.60 23.83
N LEU A 78 -16.66 4.88 24.17
CA LEU A 78 -17.67 5.89 23.90
C LEU A 78 -17.54 6.37 22.45
N PHE A 79 -18.66 6.43 21.74
CA PHE A 79 -18.71 6.93 20.36
C PHE A 79 -19.45 8.25 20.31
N TYR A 80 -18.80 9.24 19.70
CA TYR A 80 -19.35 10.56 19.51
C TYR A 80 -19.74 10.72 18.04
N VAL A 81 -20.97 11.10 17.74
CA VAL A 81 -21.44 11.24 16.36
C VAL A 81 -21.96 12.64 16.12
N ALA A 82 -21.51 13.29 15.05
CA ALA A 82 -21.96 14.63 14.69
C ALA A 82 -21.99 14.83 13.17
N PRO A 83 -22.94 15.61 12.62
CA PRO A 83 -24.20 16.03 13.23
C PRO A 83 -25.18 14.84 13.40
N GLN A 84 -26.22 15.01 14.22
CA GLN A 84 -27.32 14.04 14.33
C GLN A 84 -28.29 14.15 13.15
N PHE A 85 -28.53 13.04 12.45
CA PHE A 85 -29.52 12.90 11.38
C PHE A 85 -29.95 11.43 11.20
N ALA A 86 -31.09 11.21 10.56
CA ALA A 86 -31.73 9.89 10.50
C ALA A 86 -30.87 8.78 9.87
N GLU A 87 -30.12 9.09 8.81
CA GLU A 87 -29.25 8.10 8.15
C GLU A 87 -28.03 7.73 9.00
N ALA A 88 -27.47 8.67 9.77
CA ALA A 88 -26.40 8.36 10.73
C ALA A 88 -26.88 7.43 11.85
N GLU A 89 -28.11 7.61 12.35
CA GLU A 89 -28.71 6.69 13.32
C GLU A 89 -28.92 5.30 12.73
N LEU A 90 -29.40 5.22 11.48
CA LEU A 90 -29.52 3.96 10.74
C LEU A 90 -28.16 3.27 10.57
N LEU A 91 -27.11 4.03 10.23
CA LEU A 91 -25.75 3.51 10.08
C LEU A 91 -25.25 2.88 11.37
N ILE A 92 -25.40 3.58 12.50
CA ILE A 92 -24.95 3.10 13.81
C ILE A 92 -25.72 1.84 14.23
N ASN A 93 -27.04 1.82 14.04
CA ASN A 93 -27.86 0.62 14.29
C ASN A 93 -27.45 -0.57 13.40
N THR A 94 -27.05 -0.30 12.15
CA THR A 94 -26.55 -1.34 11.23
C THR A 94 -25.23 -1.92 11.73
N ILE A 95 -24.32 -1.07 12.23
CA ILE A 95 -23.03 -1.48 12.80
C ILE A 95 -23.22 -2.31 14.07
N GLU A 96 -24.15 -1.94 14.95
CA GLU A 96 -24.54 -2.75 16.13
C GLU A 96 -25.06 -4.13 15.73
N GLY A 97 -25.71 -4.24 14.57
CA GLY A 97 -26.20 -5.49 14.00
C GLY A 97 -25.12 -6.50 13.61
N PHE A 98 -23.85 -6.09 13.44
CA PHE A 98 -22.74 -6.99 13.07
C PHE A 98 -22.21 -7.86 14.21
N SER A 99 -23.06 -8.31 15.13
CA SER A 99 -22.71 -9.26 16.19
C SER A 99 -22.23 -10.60 15.61
N PRO A 100 -21.12 -11.21 16.09
CA PRO A 100 -20.33 -10.88 17.29
C PRO A 100 -19.15 -9.93 17.04
N MET A 101 -19.00 -9.40 15.82
CA MET A 101 -17.85 -8.60 15.38
C MET A 101 -17.97 -7.13 15.82
N SER A 102 -19.17 -6.68 16.18
CA SER A 102 -19.42 -5.33 16.68
C SER A 102 -18.96 -5.17 18.15
N PRO A 103 -18.48 -3.98 18.56
CA PRO A 103 -18.20 -3.68 19.97
C PRO A 103 -19.46 -3.92 20.81
N LYS A 104 -19.39 -4.83 21.78
CA LYS A 104 -20.52 -5.10 22.68
C LYS A 104 -20.81 -3.85 23.51
N ASN A 105 -22.06 -3.41 23.52
CA ASN A 105 -22.55 -2.23 24.26
C ASN A 105 -21.94 -0.91 23.75
N LEU A 106 -22.07 -0.65 22.45
CA LEU A 106 -21.81 0.65 21.86
C LEU A 106 -22.56 1.75 22.62
N THR A 107 -21.82 2.63 23.29
CA THR A 107 -22.40 3.79 23.97
C THR A 107 -22.20 5.00 23.07
N VAL A 108 -23.27 5.40 22.39
CA VAL A 108 -23.22 6.46 21.37
C VAL A 108 -23.86 7.74 21.90
N THR A 109 -23.17 8.86 21.76
CA THR A 109 -23.70 10.19 22.07
C THR A 109 -23.70 11.04 20.81
N TYR A 110 -24.85 11.60 20.48
CA TYR A 110 -25.03 12.44 19.30
C TYR A 110 -24.87 13.92 19.63
N PHE A 111 -24.32 14.68 18.69
CA PHE A 111 -24.15 16.13 18.78
C PHE A 111 -24.70 16.81 17.53
N ASN A 112 -25.07 18.09 17.63
CA ASN A 112 -25.59 18.83 16.47
C ASN A 112 -24.48 19.39 15.58
N THR A 113 -23.30 19.65 16.14
CA THR A 113 -22.17 20.26 15.41
C THR A 113 -20.83 19.62 15.78
N LEU A 114 -19.86 19.74 14.88
CA LEU A 114 -18.47 19.35 15.15
C LEU A 114 -17.92 20.05 16.39
N LEU A 115 -18.26 21.34 16.57
CA LEU A 115 -17.75 22.13 17.69
C LEU A 115 -18.23 21.59 19.04
N GLU A 116 -19.51 21.23 19.15
CA GLU A 116 -20.07 20.60 20.36
C GLU A 116 -19.41 19.25 20.66
N MET A 117 -19.15 18.45 19.62
CA MET A 117 -18.45 17.19 19.76
C MET A 117 -17.01 17.38 20.25
N GLU A 118 -16.29 18.37 19.72
CA GLU A 118 -14.92 18.69 20.11
C GLU A 118 -14.84 19.29 21.53
N THR A 119 -15.81 20.11 21.95
CA THR A 119 -15.87 20.63 23.32
C THR A 119 -16.17 19.52 24.32
N ALA A 120 -17.08 18.60 23.99
CA ALA A 120 -17.35 17.41 24.80
C ALA A 120 -16.14 16.47 24.88
N TYR A 121 -15.40 16.28 23.78
CA TYR A 121 -14.15 15.53 23.78
C TYR A 121 -13.12 16.18 24.72
N LYS A 122 -12.93 17.49 24.65
CA LYS A 122 -11.99 18.22 25.51
C LYS A 122 -12.37 18.15 26.99
N ALA A 123 -13.67 18.15 27.31
CA ALA A 123 -14.16 18.02 28.68
C ALA A 123 -13.93 16.60 29.25
N ASN A 124 -14.03 15.57 28.41
CA ASN A 124 -13.99 14.16 28.83
C ASN A 124 -12.88 13.35 28.12
N SER A 125 -11.73 13.98 27.86
CA SER A 125 -10.67 13.36 27.05
C SER A 125 -10.09 12.09 27.67
N VAL A 126 -10.24 11.91 28.99
CA VAL A 126 -9.80 10.73 29.74
C VAL A 126 -10.51 9.45 29.27
N LEU A 127 -11.76 9.57 28.81
CA LEU A 127 -12.56 8.44 28.35
C LEU A 127 -12.21 7.99 26.93
N ASN A 128 -11.29 8.70 26.26
CA ASN A 128 -10.83 8.39 24.90
C ASN A 128 -11.97 8.10 23.91
N PRO A 129 -13.02 8.96 23.82
CA PRO A 129 -14.12 8.70 22.91
C PRO A 129 -13.66 8.77 21.44
N ILE A 130 -14.23 7.91 20.61
CA ILE A 130 -14.02 7.89 19.15
C ILE A 130 -15.13 8.70 18.49
N GLY A 131 -14.75 9.69 17.68
CA GLY A 131 -15.69 10.52 16.94
C GLY A 131 -15.94 10.02 15.52
N ILE A 132 -17.18 10.14 15.06
CA ILE A 132 -17.60 9.99 13.66
C ILE A 132 -18.25 11.31 13.26
N PHE A 133 -17.63 12.03 12.34
CA PHE A 133 -18.12 13.31 11.85
C PHE A 133 -18.57 13.21 10.40
N PHE A 134 -19.75 13.71 10.07
CA PHE A 134 -20.28 13.76 8.70
C PHE A 134 -20.33 15.22 8.21
N PRO A 135 -19.30 15.73 7.48
CA PRO A 135 -19.21 17.13 7.09
C PRO A 135 -20.43 17.63 6.31
N ASN A 136 -20.94 16.81 5.40
CA ASN A 136 -22.02 17.16 4.47
C ASN A 136 -23.39 16.57 4.85
N LYS A 137 -23.59 16.12 6.11
CA LYS A 137 -24.82 15.43 6.55
C LYS A 137 -25.21 14.26 5.64
N SER A 138 -24.21 13.53 5.16
CA SER A 138 -24.36 12.34 4.32
C SER A 138 -23.46 11.27 4.89
N ILE A 139 -23.91 10.02 4.87
CA ILE A 139 -23.12 8.86 5.31
C ILE A 139 -21.95 8.54 4.35
N ASP A 140 -21.97 9.08 3.12
CA ASP A 140 -20.94 8.84 2.11
C ASP A 140 -19.66 9.67 2.32
N ASP A 141 -19.76 10.73 3.12
CA ASP A 141 -18.65 11.63 3.46
C ASP A 141 -18.53 11.69 4.98
N TYR A 142 -17.57 10.96 5.52
CA TYR A 142 -17.35 10.83 6.95
C TYR A 142 -15.87 10.95 7.33
N MET A 143 -15.64 11.36 8.57
CA MET A 143 -14.32 11.48 9.17
C MET A 143 -14.31 10.77 10.52
N LEU A 144 -13.35 9.86 10.68
CA LEU A 144 -13.08 9.24 11.98
C LEU A 144 -12.12 10.12 12.79
N ARG A 145 -12.44 10.33 14.06
CA ARG A 145 -11.66 11.11 15.02
C ARG A 145 -11.24 10.20 16.17
N PHE A 146 -9.96 9.86 16.23
CA PHE A 146 -9.41 9.03 17.29
C PHE A 146 -8.62 9.88 18.30
N PRO A 147 -8.46 9.40 19.54
CA PRO A 147 -7.55 10.00 20.50
C PRO A 147 -6.13 10.11 19.94
N PHE A 148 -5.42 11.17 20.31
CA PHE A 148 -4.08 11.48 19.80
C PHE A 148 -3.06 10.36 20.01
N THR A 149 -3.21 9.57 21.07
CA THR A 149 -2.30 8.46 21.40
C THR A 149 -2.66 7.14 20.73
N SER A 150 -3.83 7.05 20.10
CA SER A 150 -4.35 5.80 19.50
C SER A 150 -3.87 5.59 18.07
N LEU A 151 -3.51 6.67 17.36
CA LEU A 151 -3.07 6.63 15.96
C LEU A 151 -1.67 7.23 15.82
N PRO A 152 -0.88 6.78 14.83
CA PRO A 152 0.43 7.35 14.59
C PRO A 152 0.30 8.79 14.10
N SER A 153 1.30 9.62 14.41
CA SER A 153 1.36 11.00 13.94
C SER A 153 1.53 11.06 12.42
N SER A 154 0.74 11.90 11.76
CA SER A 154 0.88 12.18 10.33
C SER A 154 2.10 13.05 9.99
N ALA A 155 2.73 13.68 10.99
CA ALA A 155 3.86 14.58 10.80
C ALA A 155 5.22 13.87 10.67
N THR A 156 5.33 12.62 11.15
CA THR A 156 6.59 11.86 11.18
C THR A 156 6.58 10.78 10.09
N TYR A 157 7.21 11.08 8.96
CA TYR A 157 7.44 10.11 7.88
C TYR A 157 8.82 9.40 7.99
N ASP A 158 9.62 9.73 9.01
CA ASP A 158 10.99 9.24 9.18
C ASP A 158 11.06 7.88 9.90
N PHE A 159 10.14 6.96 9.57
CA PHE A 159 10.20 5.59 10.06
C PHE A 159 10.67 4.68 8.93
N SER A 160 11.84 4.05 9.10
CA SER A 160 12.35 3.15 8.07
C SER A 160 11.43 1.93 7.91
N GLU A 161 10.93 1.69 6.69
CA GLU A 161 10.10 0.53 6.35
C GLU A 161 10.77 -0.80 6.73
N ARG A 162 12.12 -0.80 6.68
CA ARG A 162 12.96 -1.93 7.08
C ARG A 162 12.68 -2.36 8.53
N ASN A 163 12.46 -1.43 9.45
CA ASN A 163 12.20 -1.76 10.85
C ASN A 163 10.86 -2.48 11.01
N CYS A 164 9.80 -2.03 10.33
CA CYS A 164 8.49 -2.69 10.36
C CYS A 164 8.57 -4.14 9.86
N ARG A 165 9.34 -4.40 8.80
CA ARG A 165 9.51 -5.74 8.23
C ARG A 165 10.38 -6.68 9.06
N LEU A 166 11.22 -6.13 9.94
CA LEU A 166 12.10 -6.91 10.82
C LEU A 166 11.47 -7.22 12.18
N GLY A 167 10.15 -7.03 12.32
CA GLY A 167 9.41 -7.33 13.56
C GLY A 167 9.62 -6.30 14.68
N GLN A 168 10.17 -5.13 14.38
CA GLN A 168 10.18 -4.01 15.33
C GLN A 168 8.78 -3.40 15.43
N PRO A 169 8.41 -2.77 16.57
CA PRO A 169 7.13 -2.11 16.72
C PRO A 169 6.95 -1.05 15.62
N CYS A 170 6.01 -1.31 14.72
CA CYS A 170 5.70 -0.46 13.59
C CYS A 170 4.56 0.50 13.98
N PRO A 171 4.73 1.83 13.86
CA PRO A 171 3.66 2.78 14.14
C PRO A 171 2.39 2.51 13.32
N ALA A 172 2.53 1.97 12.10
CA ALA A 172 1.39 1.60 11.26
C ALA A 172 0.50 0.52 11.89
N ASN A 173 1.03 -0.35 12.74
CA ASN A 173 0.25 -1.39 13.42
C ASN A 173 -0.80 -0.79 14.36
N LEU A 174 -0.61 0.46 14.81
CA LEU A 174 -1.61 1.15 15.63
C LEU A 174 -2.95 1.31 14.88
N TYR A 175 -2.99 1.42 13.55
CA TYR A 175 -4.26 1.44 12.80
C TYR A 175 -5.03 0.10 12.89
N LEU A 176 -4.32 -1.01 13.11
CA LEU A 176 -4.92 -2.32 13.32
C LEU A 176 -5.36 -2.46 14.79
N THR A 177 -4.45 -2.24 15.73
CA THR A 177 -4.70 -2.51 17.15
C THR A 177 -5.59 -1.47 17.84
N SER A 178 -5.76 -0.27 17.27
CA SER A 178 -6.71 0.73 17.78
C SER A 178 -8.16 0.45 17.40
N GLY A 179 -8.40 -0.50 16.49
CA GLY A 179 -9.71 -0.74 15.90
C GLY A 179 -10.14 0.27 14.85
N PHE A 180 -9.24 1.14 14.40
CA PHE A 180 -9.49 2.04 13.27
C PHE A 180 -9.87 1.27 12.00
N ALA A 181 -9.03 0.30 11.60
CA ALA A 181 -9.26 -0.46 10.37
C ALA A 181 -10.53 -1.32 10.45
N THR A 182 -10.82 -1.91 11.62
CA THR A 182 -12.06 -2.67 11.83
C THR A 182 -13.29 -1.78 11.77
N LEU A 183 -13.24 -0.61 12.41
CA LEU A 183 -14.36 0.33 12.43
C LEU A 183 -14.63 0.88 11.03
N GLN A 184 -13.59 1.23 10.29
CA GLN A 184 -13.71 1.68 8.91
C GLN A 184 -14.34 0.60 8.02
N ALA A 185 -13.87 -0.65 8.12
CA ALA A 185 -14.45 -1.76 7.35
C ALA A 185 -15.93 -2.02 7.72
N MET A 186 -16.30 -1.87 9.00
CA MET A 186 -17.70 -1.98 9.44
C MET A 186 -18.56 -0.85 8.90
N ILE A 187 -18.10 0.40 8.96
CA ILE A 187 -18.82 1.57 8.43
C ILE A 187 -19.04 1.40 6.93
N ASP A 188 -18.00 1.08 6.18
CA ASP A 188 -18.08 0.93 4.72
C ASP A 188 -19.06 -0.22 4.36
N THR A 189 -19.01 -1.34 5.08
CA THR A 189 -19.95 -2.45 4.87
C THR A 189 -21.39 -2.04 5.22
N ALA A 190 -21.60 -1.27 6.28
CA ALA A 190 -22.92 -0.78 6.67
C ALA A 190 -23.49 0.22 5.65
N ILE A 191 -22.67 1.15 5.13
CA ILE A 191 -23.06 2.08 4.05
C ILE A 191 -23.51 1.28 2.83
N MET A 192 -22.74 0.26 2.42
CA MET A 192 -23.09 -0.60 1.28
C MET A 192 -24.44 -1.31 1.48
N GLN A 193 -24.71 -1.83 2.69
CA GLN A 193 -26.00 -2.46 3.01
C GLN A 193 -27.16 -1.46 2.97
N ILE A 194 -26.98 -0.25 3.50
CA ILE A 194 -27.99 0.82 3.46
C ILE A 194 -28.30 1.24 2.03
N GLN A 195 -27.30 1.24 1.15
CA GLN A 195 -27.44 1.52 -0.28
C GLN A 195 -28.03 0.34 -1.07
N ASN A 196 -28.56 -0.69 -0.39
CA ASN A 196 -29.11 -1.92 -0.98
C ASN A 196 -28.11 -2.70 -1.85
N VAL A 197 -26.81 -2.53 -1.61
CA VAL A 197 -25.79 -3.39 -2.22
C VAL A 197 -25.65 -4.61 -1.31
N SER A 198 -26.14 -5.76 -1.79
CA SER A 198 -26.01 -7.02 -1.05
C SER A 198 -24.55 -7.45 -1.01
N VAL A 199 -23.87 -7.16 0.10
CA VAL A 199 -22.47 -7.51 0.33
C VAL A 199 -22.34 -8.25 1.66
N ALA A 200 -21.70 -9.41 1.58
CA ALA A 200 -21.31 -10.17 2.76
C ALA A 200 -20.21 -9.42 3.51
N PHE A 201 -20.22 -9.52 4.84
CA PHE A 201 -19.17 -8.93 5.66
C PHE A 201 -17.80 -9.51 5.26
N PRO A 202 -16.78 -8.67 5.04
CA PRO A 202 -15.51 -9.12 4.48
C PRO A 202 -14.73 -9.99 5.46
N SER A 203 -14.05 -11.02 4.96
CA SER A 203 -13.04 -11.77 5.72
C SER A 203 -11.66 -11.26 5.31
N ILE A 204 -10.97 -10.59 6.23
CA ILE A 204 -9.69 -9.93 5.96
C ILE A 204 -8.64 -10.48 6.92
N THR A 205 -7.55 -11.00 6.36
CA THR A 205 -6.38 -11.44 7.13
C THR A 205 -5.21 -10.51 6.86
N VAL A 206 -4.50 -10.14 7.93
CA VAL A 206 -3.35 -9.25 7.90
C VAL A 206 -2.10 -10.03 8.32
N GLN A 207 -1.00 -9.80 7.59
CA GLN A 207 0.29 -10.46 7.80
C GLN A 207 1.38 -9.43 8.07
#